data_AF-A0A9D4YZJ9-F1
#
_entry.id   AF-A0A9D4YZJ9-F1
#
_cell.length_a   1.000
_cell.length_b   1.000
_cell.length_c   1.000
_cell.angle_alpha   90.00
_cell.angle_beta   90.00
_cell.angle_gamma   90.00
#
_symmetry.space_group_name_H-M   'P 1'
#
loop_
_entity.id
_entity.type
_entity.pdbx_description
1 polymer ?
#
loop_
_entity_poly.entity_id
_entity_poly.type
_entity_poly.pdbx_seq_one_letter_code
_entity_poly.pdbx_strand_id
1 'polypeptide(L)'
;MVRFKNRYLLFELAWKDGKYNDSINESVLLAAFRDSLQQNFGDHGLGSALASMQVKYYNPVSSLCVVRCSRDEYRQVWCSLTVITEIKHRVVALRMLRLAGTVTSCQRAVGVCHAAATQGRRLTQQQAKAAEEAGARLAKMAV
;
A
#
# COMPACT_ATOMS: atom_id res chain seq x y z
N MET A 1 -24.09 -14.34 -14.57
CA MET A 1 -23.79 -13.27 -13.60
C MET A 1 -22.27 -13.12 -13.50
N VAL A 2 -21.71 -11.98 -13.93
CA VAL A 2 -20.25 -11.77 -14.01
C VAL A 2 -19.79 -10.99 -12.78
N ARG A 3 -18.79 -11.50 -12.06
CA ARG A 3 -18.21 -10.85 -10.87
C ARG A 3 -16.89 -10.16 -11.24
N PHE A 4 -16.76 -8.88 -10.88
CA PHE A 4 -15.48 -8.18 -10.95
C PHE A 4 -14.45 -8.80 -10.00
N LYS A 5 -13.31 -9.22 -10.55
CA LYS A 5 -12.22 -9.85 -9.79
C LYS A 5 -11.17 -8.79 -9.45
N ASN A 6 -10.94 -8.56 -8.17
CA ASN A 6 -9.90 -7.66 -7.68
C ASN A 6 -8.66 -8.45 -7.26
N ARG A 7 -7.50 -7.80 -7.29
CA ARG A 7 -6.27 -8.25 -6.64
C ARG A 7 -5.82 -7.24 -5.60
N TYR A 8 -5.07 -7.73 -4.62
CA TYR A 8 -4.48 -6.94 -3.54
C TYR A 8 -2.98 -7.08 -3.61
N LEU A 9 -2.29 -5.95 -3.77
CA LEU A 9 -0.85 -5.86 -3.79
C LEU A 9 -0.38 -5.40 -2.42
N LEU A 10 0.47 -6.22 -1.78
CA LEU A 10 1.17 -5.86 -0.56
C LEU A 10 2.53 -5.27 -0.93
N PHE A 11 2.75 -4.03 -0.52
CA PHE A 11 4.00 -3.29 -0.71
C PHE A 11 4.65 -2.97 0.63
N GLU A 12 5.97 -2.93 0.59
CA GLU A 12 6.84 -2.37 1.62
C GLU A 12 7.41 -1.04 1.09
N LEU A 13 7.28 0.01 1.90
CA LEU A 13 7.84 1.33 1.63
C LEU A 13 9.20 1.44 2.33
N ALA A 14 10.28 1.32 1.57
CA ALA A 14 11.63 1.56 2.07
C ALA A 14 11.94 3.06 2.00
N TRP A 15 11.75 3.76 3.13
CA TRP A 15 12.11 5.17 3.27
C TRP A 15 13.60 5.32 3.52
N LYS A 16 14.28 6.20 2.76
CA LYS A 16 15.71 6.47 2.96
C LYS A 16 16.00 7.14 4.31
N ASP A 17 15.07 7.97 4.79
CA ASP A 17 15.26 8.76 6.01
C ASP A 17 15.09 7.95 7.30
N GLY A 18 14.46 6.77 7.24
CA GLY A 18 14.17 5.91 8.40
C GLY A 18 13.27 6.55 9.49
N LYS A 19 12.79 7.78 9.27
CA LYS A 19 12.01 8.56 10.24
C LYS A 19 10.51 8.36 10.06
N TYR A 20 9.85 8.02 11.16
CA TYR A 20 8.39 8.01 11.27
C TYR A 20 7.80 9.40 10.96
N ASN A 21 6.73 9.44 10.17
CA ASN A 21 6.03 10.67 9.86
C ASN A 21 4.53 10.41 9.79
N ASP A 22 3.79 11.17 10.60
CA ASP A 22 2.33 11.10 10.69
C ASP A 22 1.64 11.79 9.51
N SER A 23 2.38 12.59 8.74
CA SER A 23 1.83 13.36 7.60
C SER A 23 1.46 12.49 6.39
N ILE A 24 1.83 11.20 6.39
CA ILE A 24 1.61 10.27 5.28
C ILE A 24 0.33 9.49 5.55
N ASN A 25 -0.73 9.89 4.85
CA ASN A 25 -2.04 9.25 4.92
C ASN A 25 -2.30 8.38 3.70
N GLU A 26 -3.29 7.50 3.79
CA GLU A 26 -3.75 6.65 2.69
C GLU A 26 -4.18 7.47 1.46
N SER A 27 -4.83 8.61 1.69
CA SER A 27 -5.22 9.55 0.63
C SER A 27 -4.04 10.14 -0.13
N VAL A 28 -2.96 10.45 0.58
CA VAL A 28 -1.73 10.98 0.01
C VAL A 28 -1.04 9.94 -0.85
N LEU A 29 -0.92 8.72 -0.33
CA LEU A 29 -0.35 7.60 -1.08
C LEU A 29 -1.15 7.34 -2.35
N LEU A 30 -2.48 7.35 -2.23
CA LEU A 30 -3.38 7.13 -3.35
C LEU A 30 -3.25 8.23 -4.41
N ALA A 31 -3.12 9.50 -4.02
CA ALA A 31 -2.85 10.60 -4.96
C ALA A 31 -1.51 10.40 -5.67
N ALA A 32 -0.42 10.15 -4.94
CA ALA A 32 0.89 9.92 -5.53
C ALA A 32 0.90 8.71 -6.50
N PHE A 33 0.13 7.66 -6.21
CA PHE A 33 0.03 6.51 -7.08
C PHE A 33 -0.75 6.81 -8.37
N ARG A 34 -1.77 7.67 -8.30
CA ARG A 34 -2.50 8.15 -9.50
C ARG A 34 -1.61 9.02 -10.37
N ASP A 35 -0.85 9.93 -9.75
CA ASP A 35 0.08 10.80 -10.46
C ASP A 35 1.15 9.97 -11.20
N SER A 36 1.71 8.96 -10.53
CA SER A 36 2.67 8.03 -11.16
C SER A 36 2.05 7.22 -12.31
N LEU A 37 0.80 6.76 -12.16
CA LEU A 37 0.09 6.07 -13.22
C LEU A 37 -0.11 6.96 -14.45
N GLN A 38 -0.52 8.20 -14.22
CA GLN A 38 -0.75 9.17 -15.28
C GLN A 38 0.56 9.51 -16.01
N GLN A 39 1.65 9.71 -15.28
CA GLN A 39 2.96 10.01 -15.86
C GLN A 39 3.51 8.87 -16.72
N ASN A 40 3.31 7.62 -16.29
CA ASN A 40 3.90 6.45 -16.98
C ASN A 40 3.01 5.87 -18.09
N PHE A 41 1.69 5.88 -17.91
CA PHE A 41 0.73 5.22 -18.80
C PHE A 41 -0.29 6.19 -19.44
N GLY A 42 -0.21 7.48 -19.13
CA GLY A 42 -1.13 8.49 -19.63
C GLY A 42 -2.54 8.37 -19.05
N ASP A 43 -3.46 9.12 -19.67
CA ASP A 43 -4.85 9.19 -19.21
C ASP A 43 -5.61 7.86 -19.39
N HIS A 44 -5.21 7.04 -20.37
CA HIS A 44 -5.78 5.72 -20.56
C HIS A 44 -5.49 4.79 -19.37
N GLY A 45 -4.23 4.68 -18.98
CA GLY A 45 -3.83 3.85 -17.84
C GLY A 45 -4.46 4.34 -16.52
N LEU A 46 -4.52 5.65 -16.33
CA LEU A 46 -5.20 6.25 -15.19
C LEU A 46 -6.70 5.92 -15.19
N GLY A 47 -7.40 6.15 -16.30
CA GLY A 47 -8.85 5.97 -16.40
C GLY A 47 -9.30 4.54 -16.17
N SER A 48 -8.54 3.57 -16.71
CA SER A 48 -8.74 2.14 -16.47
C SER A 48 -8.61 1.79 -14.99
N ALA A 49 -7.49 2.16 -14.36
CA ALA A 49 -7.21 1.82 -12.96
C ALA A 49 -8.10 2.57 -11.95
N LEU A 50 -8.60 3.76 -12.30
CA LEU A 50 -9.25 4.69 -11.35
C LEU A 50 -10.44 4.06 -10.59
N ALA A 51 -11.25 3.25 -11.28
CA ALA A 51 -12.46 2.66 -10.73
C ALA A 51 -12.18 1.60 -9.66
N SER A 52 -11.06 0.89 -9.78
CA SER A 52 -10.72 -0.26 -8.95
C SER A 52 -9.61 0.01 -7.94
N MET A 53 -8.79 1.04 -8.20
CA MET A 53 -7.59 1.36 -7.44
C MET A 53 -7.90 2.09 -6.15
N GLN A 54 -7.57 1.46 -5.03
CA GLN A 54 -7.75 2.03 -3.68
C GLN A 54 -6.63 1.57 -2.75
N VAL A 55 -6.11 2.47 -1.92
CA VAL A 55 -5.25 2.11 -0.80
C VAL A 55 -6.16 1.71 0.35
N LYS A 56 -6.11 0.44 0.76
CA LYS A 56 -7.00 -0.14 1.77
C LYS A 56 -6.38 -0.16 3.16
N TYR A 57 -5.06 -0.13 3.24
CA TYR A 57 -4.32 -0.19 4.49
C TYR A 57 -2.96 0.44 4.30
N TYR A 58 -2.57 1.29 5.23
CA TYR A 58 -1.20 1.75 5.37
C TYR A 58 -0.82 1.74 6.85
N ASN A 59 0.37 1.20 7.14
CA ASN A 59 0.98 1.27 8.46
C ASN A 59 2.32 2.00 8.37
N PRO A 60 2.45 3.21 8.94
CA PRO A 60 3.69 3.97 8.94
C PRO A 60 4.81 3.32 9.78
N VAL A 61 4.47 2.52 10.79
CA VAL A 61 5.45 1.88 11.69
C VAL A 61 6.16 0.71 11.02
N SER A 62 5.39 -0.19 10.41
CA SER A 62 5.96 -1.29 9.63
C SER A 62 6.23 -0.91 8.17
N SER A 63 5.87 0.30 7.76
CA SER A 63 5.96 0.78 6.37
C SER A 63 5.31 -0.17 5.36
N LEU A 64 4.19 -0.79 5.75
CA LEU A 64 3.45 -1.72 4.87
C LEU A 64 2.24 -1.02 4.29
N CYS A 65 1.97 -1.25 3.01
CA CYS A 65 0.83 -0.70 2.29
C CYS A 65 0.11 -1.80 1.52
N VAL A 66 -1.22 -1.78 1.54
CA VAL A 66 -2.05 -2.65 0.69
C VAL A 66 -2.82 -1.80 -0.31
N VAL A 67 -2.63 -2.12 -1.59
CA VAL A 67 -3.32 -1.50 -2.71
C VAL A 67 -4.26 -2.52 -3.36
N ARG A 68 -5.54 -2.19 -3.46
CA ARG A 68 -6.53 -2.92 -4.24
C ARG A 68 -6.43 -2.46 -5.70
N CYS A 69 -6.51 -3.39 -6.64
CA CYS A 69 -6.51 -3.15 -8.09
C CYS A 69 -7.44 -4.13 -8.81
N SER A 70 -7.83 -3.82 -10.04
CA SER A 70 -8.47 -4.78 -10.95
C SER A 70 -7.51 -5.91 -11.32
N ARG A 71 -8.06 -7.09 -11.67
CA ARG A 71 -7.27 -8.23 -12.16
C ARG A 71 -6.59 -7.94 -13.50
N ASP A 72 -7.14 -7.07 -14.32
CA ASP A 72 -6.64 -6.87 -15.68
C ASP A 72 -5.52 -5.82 -15.70
N GLU A 73 -5.63 -4.79 -14.86
CA GLU A 73 -4.70 -3.65 -14.79
C GLU A 73 -3.59 -3.79 -13.73
N TYR A 74 -3.58 -4.87 -12.94
CA TYR A 74 -2.62 -5.02 -11.83
C TYR A 74 -1.15 -4.87 -12.26
N ARG A 75 -0.82 -5.23 -13.51
CA ARG A 75 0.54 -5.10 -14.05
C ARG A 75 0.93 -3.64 -14.25
N GLN A 76 0.03 -2.83 -14.82
CA GLN A 76 0.27 -1.40 -15.02
C GLN A 76 0.43 -0.71 -13.66
N VAL A 77 -0.47 -1.02 -12.72
CA VAL A 77 -0.37 -0.49 -11.35
C VAL A 77 0.94 -0.92 -10.70
N TRP A 78 1.29 -2.21 -10.76
CA TRP A 78 2.55 -2.68 -10.18
C TRP A 78 3.77 -1.97 -10.77
N CYS A 79 3.86 -1.87 -12.10
CA CYS A 79 4.97 -1.16 -12.76
C CYS A 79 5.03 0.31 -12.34
N SER A 80 3.91 1.03 -12.36
CA SER A 80 3.88 2.45 -11.95
C SER A 80 4.35 2.64 -10.51
N LEU A 81 3.97 1.73 -9.60
CA LEU A 81 4.37 1.81 -8.20
C LEU A 81 5.87 1.56 -8.02
N THR A 82 6.47 0.65 -8.77
CA THR A 82 7.92 0.38 -8.66
C THR A 82 8.81 1.51 -9.14
N VAL A 83 8.29 2.40 -9.99
CA VAL A 83 9.03 3.54 -10.55
C VAL A 83 8.99 4.77 -9.63
N ILE A 84 8.12 4.79 -8.62
CA ILE A 84 8.02 5.91 -7.68
C ILE A 84 9.31 6.02 -6.88
N THR A 85 9.95 7.18 -6.99
CA THR A 85 11.18 7.54 -6.28
C THR A 85 10.93 8.50 -5.13
N GLU A 86 9.86 9.30 -5.18
CA GLU A 86 9.54 10.35 -4.23
C GLU A 86 8.06 10.34 -3.87
N ILE A 87 7.76 10.47 -2.56
CA ILE A 87 6.41 10.76 -2.07
C ILE A 87 6.52 11.91 -1.07
N LYS A 88 5.85 13.04 -1.35
CA LYS A 88 5.89 14.26 -0.52
C LYS A 88 7.33 14.69 -0.16
N HIS A 89 8.20 14.88 -1.15
CA HIS A 89 9.58 15.34 -0.93
C HIS A 89 10.46 14.41 -0.08
N ARG A 90 10.09 13.13 -0.01
CA ARG A 90 10.89 12.09 0.64
C ARG A 90 11.14 10.96 -0.32
N VAL A 91 12.38 10.50 -0.32
CA VAL A 91 12.83 9.41 -1.20
C VAL A 91 12.34 8.07 -0.66
N VAL A 92 11.60 7.35 -1.50
CA VAL A 92 10.99 6.05 -1.20
C VAL A 92 11.31 5.08 -2.31
N ALA A 93 11.58 3.82 -1.94
CA ALA A 93 11.49 2.70 -2.85
C ALA A 93 10.32 1.79 -2.45
N LEU A 94 9.44 1.48 -3.40
CA LEU A 94 8.33 0.56 -3.21
C LEU A 94 8.73 -0.85 -3.61
N ARG A 95 8.73 -1.78 -2.65
CA ARG A 95 9.00 -3.20 -2.91
C ARG A 95 7.71 -4.01 -2.82
N MET A 96 7.41 -4.78 -3.85
CA MET A 96 6.27 -5.71 -3.81
C MET A 96 6.64 -6.97 -3.01
N LEU A 97 5.84 -7.29 -1.99
CA LEU A 97 6.03 -8.48 -1.15
C LEU A 97 5.14 -9.64 -1.58
N ARG A 98 3.86 -9.35 -1.86
CA ARG A 98 2.88 -10.39 -2.22
C ARG A 98 1.74 -9.85 -3.07
N LEU A 99 1.32 -10.68 -4.03
CA LEU A 99 0.06 -10.53 -4.75
C LEU A 99 -0.99 -11.49 -4.15
N ALA A 100 -2.13 -10.95 -3.72
CA ALA A 100 -3.23 -11.71 -3.13
C ALA A 100 -4.51 -11.56 -3.97
N GLY A 101 -5.33 -12.62 -4.01
CA GLY A 101 -6.63 -12.61 -4.68
C GLY A 101 -7.81 -12.33 -3.74
N THR A 102 -7.61 -12.49 -2.43
CA THR A 102 -8.64 -12.29 -1.41
C THR A 102 -8.13 -11.38 -0.30
N VAL A 103 -9.03 -10.67 0.38
CA VAL A 103 -8.66 -9.84 1.54
C VAL A 103 -8.07 -10.70 2.65
N THR A 104 -8.64 -11.88 2.90
CA THR A 104 -8.18 -12.79 3.96
C THR A 104 -6.75 -13.30 3.73
N SER A 105 -6.39 -13.64 2.48
CA SER A 105 -5.01 -14.04 2.16
C SER A 105 -4.03 -12.88 2.27
N CYS A 106 -4.47 -11.66 1.95
CA CYS A 106 -3.69 -10.44 2.13
C CYS A 106 -3.47 -10.13 3.62
N GLN A 107 -4.51 -10.17 4.45
CA GLN A 107 -4.42 -9.93 5.90
C GLN A 107 -3.43 -10.88 6.58
N ARG A 108 -3.49 -12.19 6.25
CA ARG A 108 -2.52 -13.17 6.75
C ARG A 108 -1.08 -12.81 6.36
N ALA A 109 -0.88 -12.40 5.11
CA ALA A 109 0.44 -11.99 4.63
C ALA A 109 0.95 -10.75 5.35
N VAL A 110 0.10 -9.75 5.55
CA VAL A 110 0.45 -8.54 6.31
C VAL A 110 0.80 -8.91 7.74
N GLY A 111 0.04 -9.79 8.40
CA GLY A 111 0.35 -10.24 9.76
C GLY A 111 1.74 -10.88 9.87
N VAL A 112 2.09 -11.77 8.94
CA VAL A 112 3.42 -12.41 8.90
C VAL A 112 4.53 -11.37 8.66
N CYS A 113 4.35 -10.48 7.67
CA CYS A 113 5.34 -9.44 7.36
C CYS A 113 5.49 -8.43 8.51
N HIS A 114 4.39 -8.07 9.18
CA HIS A 114 4.38 -7.15 10.29
C HIS A 114 5.09 -7.74 11.51
N ALA A 115 4.85 -9.03 11.81
CA ALA A 115 5.57 -9.74 12.87
C ALA A 115 7.08 -9.74 12.59
N ALA A 116 7.50 -10.08 11.37
CA ALA A 116 8.91 -10.07 10.97
C ALA A 116 9.53 -8.66 11.08
N ALA A 117 8.82 -7.61 10.68
CA ALA A 117 9.30 -6.23 10.78
C ALA A 117 9.41 -5.71 12.22
N THR A 118 8.63 -6.28 13.15
CA THR A 118 8.53 -5.80 14.54
C THR A 118 9.47 -6.52 15.51
N GLN A 119 9.95 -7.72 15.15
CA GLN A 119 10.77 -8.62 15.99
C GLN A 119 12.03 -8.02 16.63
N GLY A 120 12.49 -6.82 16.22
CA GLY A 120 13.65 -6.14 16.82
C GLY A 120 13.47 -4.66 17.11
N ARG A 121 12.25 -4.09 16.99
CA ARG A 121 12.04 -2.64 17.13
C ARG A 121 11.42 -2.29 18.48
N ARG A 122 12.11 -1.45 19.27
CA ARG A 122 11.51 -0.77 20.42
C ARG A 122 10.62 0.35 19.92
N LEU A 123 9.31 0.17 20.00
CA LEU A 123 8.34 1.15 19.54
C LEU A 123 8.15 2.24 20.59
N THR A 124 8.21 3.49 20.15
CA THR A 124 7.77 4.63 20.95
C THR A 124 6.26 4.55 21.22
N GLN A 125 5.78 5.16 22.31
CA GLN A 125 4.34 5.16 22.65
C GLN A 125 3.44 5.67 21.51
N GLN A 126 3.92 6.65 20.73
CA GLN A 126 3.21 7.18 19.56
C GLN A 126 3.10 6.13 18.44
N GLN A 127 4.15 5.33 18.22
CA GLN A 127 4.14 4.26 17.22
C GLN A 127 3.28 3.07 17.65
N ALA A 128 3.21 2.78 18.95
CA ALA A 128 2.32 1.74 19.47
C ALA A 128 0.85 2.08 19.19
N LYS A 129 0.42 3.31 19.50
CA LYS A 129 -0.93 3.80 19.19
C LYS A 129 -1.23 3.74 17.69
N ALA A 130 -0.31 4.23 16.85
CA ALA A 130 -0.47 4.18 15.40
C ALA A 130 -0.54 2.74 14.84
N ALA A 131 0.17 1.79 15.45
CA ALA A 131 0.13 0.38 15.06
C ALA A 131 -1.22 -0.26 15.44
N GLU A 132 -1.79 0.07 16.59
CA GLU A 132 -3.11 -0.39 17.02
C GLU A 132 -4.21 0.14 16.09
N GLU A 133 -4.17 1.43 15.76
CA GLU A 133 -5.10 2.03 14.80
C GLU A 133 -5.00 1.40 13.41
N ALA A 134 -3.77 1.14 12.95
CA ALA A 134 -3.55 0.42 11.71
C ALA A 134 -4.13 -1.00 11.79
N GLY A 135 -3.94 -1.71 12.90
CA GLY A 135 -4.53 -3.03 13.15
C GLY A 135 -6.05 -3.03 13.02
N ALA A 136 -6.72 -2.01 13.59
CA ALA A 136 -8.16 -1.84 13.45
C ALA A 136 -8.59 -1.58 11.99
N ARG A 137 -7.82 -0.81 11.21
CA ARG A 137 -8.07 -0.60 9.77
C ARG A 137 -7.89 -1.89 8.96
N LEU A 138 -6.89 -2.71 9.31
CA LEU A 138 -6.64 -3.99 8.67
C LEU A 138 -7.82 -4.96 8.85
N ALA A 139 -8.43 -4.97 10.03
CA ALA A 139 -9.65 -5.76 10.29
C ALA A 139 -10.85 -5.25 9.46
N LYS A 140 -10.97 -3.93 9.28
CA LYS A 140 -12.04 -3.31 8.48
C LYS A 140 -11.87 -3.45 6.96
N MET A 141 -10.73 -3.94 6.46
CA MET A 141 -10.49 -4.10 5.01
C MET A 141 -11.50 -5.02 4.29
N ALA A 142 -12.14 -5.94 5.03
CA ALA A 142 -13.07 -6.91 4.48
C ALA A 142 -14.48 -6.34 4.22
N VAL A 143 -14.77 -5.16 4.77
CA VAL A 143 -16.00 -4.38 4.58
C VAL A 143 -15.80 -3.37 3.45
#